data_AF-A0A7R8UP14-F1
#
_entry.id   AF-A0A7R8UP14-F1
#
_cell.length_a   1.000
_cell.length_b   1.000
_cell.length_c   1.000
_cell.angle_alpha   90.00
_cell.angle_beta   90.00
_cell.angle_gamma   90.00
#
_symmetry.space_group_name_H-M   'P 1'
#
loop_
_entity.id
_entity.type
_entity.pdbx_description
1 polymer ?
#
loop_
_entity_poly.entity_id
_entity_poly.type
_entity_poly.pdbx_seq_one_letter_code
_entity_poly.pdbx_strand_id
1 'polypeptide(L)'
;MFRIPDNEFEAAINGTLLQKDITKLAKGEGKYGFNGKDSERFMRAQLKSRHGETVEKYDQFYRDHKLLLKLFQLLAVMPITRSGPGLVTFSWKSSATTYALIFYSLMTLVVLRIGYERVKILQTTKEFDEYIYAIIFILFLIPHFWIPFVGWGVAKKVAEYKTMWGHFQVRYYRVTNITLQFPKLKILIVILFVGCLICAVLFLLSLSSMLDGYPLWHTLAYYHIITMINMNCSLWYINSRAIKAASKGLSECFKRDITAECSSYMLSQYRFLWLNLSELLQMLGTAYARTYSTYIIFMSVNITIAIYGAFSDIFDHGEFSLKVGGLVVCTIYCSTLLFIFCDCSHKATLEVAQGVQDTLLSTNVLSIDMQAQKEVDLFIQAIEMNPAIVNLSGYGNVNRELLSSVVGTVAIYLIVLLQFKLTLIAQNQAIGVQNAVKKM
;
A
#
# COMPACT_ATOMS: atom_id res chain seq x y z
N MET A 1 18.49 3.52 6.44
CA MET A 1 18.14 2.29 5.70
C MET A 1 19.37 1.89 4.90
N PHE A 2 20.00 0.76 5.23
CA PHE A 2 21.15 0.25 4.47
C PHE A 2 20.62 -0.45 3.22
N ARG A 3 20.69 0.25 2.08
CA ARG A 3 20.43 -0.35 0.77
C ARG A 3 21.67 -1.16 0.40
N ILE A 4 21.55 -2.47 0.26
CA ILE A 4 22.67 -3.29 -0.23
C ILE A 4 22.91 -2.87 -1.68
N PRO A 5 24.10 -2.33 -2.02
CA PRO A 5 24.43 -1.97 -3.40
C PRO A 5 24.26 -3.18 -4.31
N ASP A 6 23.63 -3.02 -5.48
CA ASP A 6 23.37 -4.20 -6.32
C ASP A 6 24.65 -4.93 -6.73
N ASN A 7 25.79 -4.25 -6.81
CA ASN A 7 27.08 -4.87 -7.08
C ASN A 7 27.50 -5.85 -5.97
N GLU A 8 27.20 -5.55 -4.70
CA GLU A 8 27.41 -6.47 -3.59
C GLU A 8 26.44 -7.65 -3.65
N PHE A 9 25.20 -7.38 -4.04
CA PHE A 9 24.17 -8.39 -4.24
C PHE A 9 24.51 -9.35 -5.39
N GLU A 10 24.95 -8.81 -6.52
CA GLU A 10 25.41 -9.56 -7.68
C GLU A 10 26.69 -10.34 -7.35
N ALA A 11 27.65 -9.75 -6.63
CA ALA A 11 28.85 -10.45 -6.20
C ALA A 11 28.54 -11.63 -5.26
N ALA A 12 27.58 -11.44 -4.35
CA ALA A 12 27.13 -12.47 -3.41
C ALA A 12 26.37 -13.61 -4.10
N ILE A 13 25.44 -13.32 -5.01
CA ILE A 13 24.75 -14.38 -5.77
C ILE A 13 25.71 -15.09 -6.73
N ASN A 14 26.68 -14.36 -7.32
CA ASN A 14 27.61 -14.92 -8.30
C ASN A 14 28.67 -15.84 -7.72
N GLY A 15 28.91 -15.81 -6.39
CA GLY A 15 29.78 -16.77 -5.69
C GLY A 15 31.13 -17.02 -6.39
N THR A 16 32.13 -16.21 -6.05
CA THR A 16 33.51 -16.22 -6.57
C THR A 16 34.28 -17.56 -6.58
N LEU A 17 33.74 -18.62 -5.98
CA LEU A 17 34.30 -19.99 -6.02
C LEU A 17 33.83 -20.76 -7.26
N LEU A 18 32.51 -20.80 -7.53
CA LEU A 18 31.95 -21.48 -8.70
C LEU A 18 32.35 -20.80 -10.01
N GLN A 19 32.52 -19.48 -10.01
CA GLN A 19 32.92 -18.79 -11.24
C GLN A 19 34.36 -19.12 -11.63
N LYS A 20 35.30 -19.27 -10.69
CA LYS A 20 36.68 -19.68 -11.02
C LYS A 20 36.74 -21.14 -11.49
N ASP A 21 36.04 -22.04 -10.81
CA ASP A 21 36.07 -23.46 -11.14
C ASP A 21 35.27 -23.76 -12.42
N ILE A 22 34.12 -23.14 -12.63
CA ILE A 22 33.35 -23.28 -13.87
C ILE A 22 34.02 -22.55 -15.04
N THR A 23 34.69 -21.40 -14.85
CA THR A 23 35.42 -20.74 -15.95
C THR A 23 36.66 -21.56 -16.35
N LYS A 24 37.35 -22.21 -15.40
CA LYS A 24 38.43 -23.18 -15.69
C LYS A 24 37.89 -24.42 -16.42
N LEU A 25 36.73 -24.94 -16.02
CA LEU A 25 36.07 -26.08 -16.69
C LEU A 25 35.50 -25.72 -18.06
N ALA A 26 34.95 -24.52 -18.26
CA ALA A 26 34.47 -23.99 -19.54
C ALA A 26 35.61 -23.68 -20.52
N LYS A 27 36.81 -23.41 -20.01
CA LYS A 27 38.07 -23.35 -20.79
C LYS A 27 38.68 -24.72 -21.09
N GLY A 28 38.03 -25.82 -20.66
CA GLY A 28 38.47 -27.19 -20.92
C GLY A 28 39.60 -27.69 -20.01
N GLU A 29 39.91 -26.98 -18.93
CA GLU A 29 41.07 -27.29 -18.07
C GLU A 29 40.77 -28.29 -16.93
N GLY A 30 39.65 -29.04 -16.98
CA GLY A 30 39.29 -30.02 -15.95
C GLY A 30 38.57 -31.27 -16.48
N LYS A 31 38.89 -32.43 -15.88
CA LYS A 31 38.43 -33.79 -16.26
C LYS A 31 36.96 -34.14 -15.91
N TYR A 32 36.12 -33.17 -15.55
CA TYR A 32 34.72 -33.42 -15.19
C TYR A 32 33.77 -32.95 -16.29
N GLY A 33 33.05 -33.91 -16.89
CA GLY A 33 32.05 -33.65 -17.93
C GLY A 33 30.91 -32.79 -17.41
N PHE A 34 30.53 -31.78 -18.20
CA PHE A 34 29.42 -30.89 -17.88
C PHE A 34 28.09 -31.67 -17.90
N ASN A 35 27.40 -31.77 -16.76
CA ASN A 35 26.05 -32.30 -16.73
C ASN A 35 25.06 -31.20 -17.15
N GLY A 36 23.99 -31.53 -17.91
CA GLY A 36 23.11 -30.51 -18.50
C GLY A 36 22.51 -29.51 -17.50
N LYS A 37 22.23 -29.97 -16.26
CA LYS A 37 21.72 -29.14 -15.15
C LYS A 37 22.70 -28.08 -14.67
N ASP A 38 23.99 -28.39 -14.67
CA ASP A 38 25.02 -27.44 -14.25
C ASP A 38 25.16 -26.33 -15.31
N SER A 39 24.97 -26.68 -16.59
CA SER A 39 25.16 -25.74 -17.72
C SER A 39 24.05 -24.70 -17.70
N GLU A 40 22.84 -25.16 -17.42
CA GLU A 40 21.69 -24.31 -17.20
C GLU A 40 21.84 -23.43 -15.95
N ARG A 41 22.44 -23.93 -14.86
CA ARG A 41 22.77 -23.11 -13.67
C ARG A 41 23.80 -22.01 -14.01
N PHE A 42 24.83 -22.34 -14.79
CA PHE A 42 25.86 -21.38 -15.21
C PHE A 42 25.29 -20.28 -16.12
N MET A 43 24.50 -20.66 -17.14
CA MET A 43 23.86 -19.69 -18.04
C MET A 43 22.91 -18.74 -17.30
N ARG A 44 22.21 -19.24 -16.28
CA ARG A 44 21.35 -18.40 -15.42
C ARG A 44 22.16 -17.45 -14.56
N ALA A 45 23.25 -17.91 -13.94
CA ALA A 45 24.11 -17.06 -13.13
C ALA A 45 24.68 -15.86 -13.91
N GLN A 46 24.85 -15.98 -15.23
CA GLN A 46 25.29 -14.89 -16.10
C GLN A 46 24.23 -13.83 -16.40
N LEU A 47 22.95 -14.05 -16.07
CA LEU A 47 21.89 -13.09 -16.31
C LEU A 47 22.12 -11.83 -15.46
N LYS A 48 22.27 -10.70 -16.14
CA LYS A 48 22.46 -9.39 -15.50
C LYS A 48 21.11 -8.82 -15.10
N SER A 49 20.85 -8.76 -13.80
CA SER A 49 19.63 -8.14 -13.25
C SER A 49 19.47 -6.66 -13.64
N ARG A 50 20.57 -5.98 -13.99
CA ARG A 50 20.58 -4.57 -14.44
C ARG A 50 20.34 -4.37 -15.94
N HIS A 51 20.39 -5.43 -16.74
CA HIS A 51 20.19 -5.29 -18.19
C HIS A 51 18.69 -5.23 -18.50
N GLY A 52 18.24 -4.10 -19.05
CA GLY A 52 16.82 -3.80 -19.25
C GLY A 52 16.06 -4.86 -20.05
N GLU A 53 16.68 -5.45 -21.08
CA GLU A 53 16.05 -6.49 -21.91
C GLU A 53 15.89 -7.81 -21.16
N THR A 54 16.87 -8.18 -20.33
CA THR A 54 16.78 -9.36 -19.47
C THR A 54 15.65 -9.16 -18.46
N VAL A 55 15.56 -7.98 -17.85
CA VAL A 55 14.46 -7.64 -16.95
C VAL A 55 13.11 -7.74 -17.66
N GLU A 56 12.96 -7.13 -18.83
CA GLU A 56 11.71 -7.14 -19.61
C GLU A 56 11.17 -8.55 -19.86
N LYS A 57 12.07 -9.51 -20.10
CA LYS A 57 11.71 -10.91 -20.35
C LYS A 57 11.03 -11.55 -19.14
N TYR A 58 11.49 -11.23 -17.93
CA TYR A 58 11.03 -11.84 -16.67
C TYR A 58 10.12 -10.94 -15.82
N ASP A 59 9.88 -9.70 -16.25
CA ASP A 59 9.06 -8.69 -15.56
C ASP A 59 7.55 -8.97 -15.68
N GLN A 60 7.12 -10.08 -15.08
CA GLN A 60 5.70 -10.45 -15.00
C GLN A 60 4.92 -9.45 -14.14
N PHE A 61 5.54 -8.87 -13.12
CA PHE A 61 4.91 -7.91 -12.23
C PHE A 61 4.40 -6.68 -12.98
N TYR A 62 5.23 -6.10 -13.85
CA TYR A 62 4.81 -4.98 -14.70
C TYR A 62 3.72 -5.40 -15.69
N ARG A 63 3.81 -6.57 -16.32
CA ARG A 63 2.82 -7.04 -17.30
C ARG A 63 1.42 -7.10 -16.68
N ASP A 64 1.34 -7.59 -15.44
CA ASP A 64 0.08 -7.64 -14.69
C ASP A 64 -0.36 -6.25 -14.18
N HIS A 65 0.58 -5.37 -13.82
CA HIS A 65 0.31 -4.01 -13.35
C HIS A 65 0.10 -2.95 -14.43
N LYS A 66 0.37 -3.26 -15.70
CA LYS A 66 0.31 -2.29 -16.81
C LYS A 66 -1.05 -1.59 -16.90
N LEU A 67 -2.13 -2.35 -16.69
CA LEU A 67 -3.49 -1.82 -16.67
C LEU A 67 -3.66 -0.80 -15.53
N LEU A 68 -3.22 -1.16 -14.33
CA LEU A 68 -3.31 -0.29 -13.16
C LEU A 68 -2.53 1.03 -13.38
N LEU A 69 -1.32 0.96 -13.93
CA LEU A 69 -0.52 2.15 -14.25
C LEU A 69 -1.22 3.06 -15.26
N LYS A 70 -1.85 2.49 -16.30
CA LYS A 70 -2.62 3.26 -17.29
C LYS A 70 -3.84 3.93 -16.68
N LEU A 71 -4.51 3.28 -15.74
CA LEU A 71 -5.64 3.85 -15.01
C LEU A 71 -5.22 5.01 -14.10
N PHE A 72 -4.11 4.88 -13.38
CA PHE A 72 -3.55 5.97 -12.59
C PHE A 72 -3.08 7.18 -13.43
N GLN A 73 -2.60 6.94 -14.66
CA GLN A 73 -2.33 7.99 -15.63
C GLN A 73 -3.63 8.69 -16.07
N LEU A 74 -4.67 7.92 -16.41
CA LEU A 74 -5.96 8.46 -16.87
C LEU A 74 -6.65 9.31 -15.80
N LEU A 75 -6.57 8.88 -14.53
CA LEU A 75 -7.08 9.63 -13.37
C LEU A 75 -6.16 10.77 -12.91
N ALA A 76 -5.06 11.06 -13.62
CA ALA A 76 -4.08 12.11 -13.28
C ALA A 76 -3.41 12.01 -11.89
N VAL A 77 -3.55 10.87 -11.21
CA VAL A 77 -3.04 10.66 -9.84
C VAL A 77 -1.53 10.46 -9.85
N MET A 78 -1.00 9.74 -10.83
CA MET A 78 0.41 9.35 -10.85
C MET A 78 0.97 9.25 -12.29
N PRO A 79 1.70 10.28 -12.77
CA PRO A 79 2.19 10.33 -14.15
C PRO A 79 3.55 9.61 -14.30
N ILE A 80 3.57 8.30 -14.07
CA ILE A 80 4.77 7.46 -14.24
C ILE A 80 4.75 6.79 -15.61
N THR A 81 5.87 6.78 -16.31
CA THR A 81 5.98 6.20 -17.67
C THR A 81 7.08 5.14 -17.74
N ARG A 82 6.97 4.20 -18.67
CA ARG A 82 8.07 3.29 -19.03
C ARG A 82 8.98 4.00 -20.03
N SER A 83 10.23 4.25 -19.68
CA SER A 83 11.21 4.92 -20.55
C SER A 83 12.03 3.95 -21.40
N GLY A 84 12.13 2.69 -20.97
CA GLY A 84 12.82 1.63 -21.70
C GLY A 84 12.51 0.24 -21.14
N PRO A 85 13.08 -0.82 -21.74
CA PRO A 85 12.93 -2.19 -21.27
C PRO A 85 13.34 -2.30 -19.78
N GLY A 86 12.46 -2.84 -18.94
CA GLY A 86 12.73 -2.99 -17.51
C GLY A 86 12.77 -1.70 -16.66
N LEU A 87 12.62 -0.51 -17.25
CA LEU A 87 12.80 0.77 -16.55
C LEU A 87 11.52 1.61 -16.48
N VAL A 88 11.09 1.87 -15.25
CA VAL A 88 9.95 2.74 -14.94
C VAL A 88 10.50 4.06 -14.40
N THR A 89 10.15 5.18 -15.03
CA THR A 89 10.70 6.51 -14.69
C THR A 89 9.61 7.57 -14.64
N PHE A 90 9.85 8.58 -13.82
CA PHE A 90 9.05 9.80 -13.73
C PHE A 90 9.86 10.99 -14.28
N SER A 91 9.22 11.81 -15.12
CA SER A 91 9.81 13.04 -15.63
C SER A 91 8.73 14.13 -15.72
N TRP A 92 9.04 15.31 -15.19
CA TRP A 92 8.15 16.48 -15.23
C TRP A 92 7.83 16.97 -16.64
N LYS A 93 8.70 16.66 -17.61
CA LYS A 93 8.52 17.05 -19.03
C LYS A 93 7.77 15.98 -19.84
N SER A 94 7.28 14.91 -19.21
CA SER A 94 6.60 13.82 -19.92
C SER A 94 5.18 14.22 -20.35
N SER A 95 4.71 13.65 -21.46
CA SER A 95 3.31 13.83 -21.91
C SER A 95 2.29 13.43 -20.84
N ALA A 96 2.59 12.41 -20.03
CA ALA A 96 1.75 11.99 -18.91
C ALA A 96 1.64 13.06 -17.81
N THR A 97 2.73 13.76 -17.51
CA THR A 97 2.71 14.86 -16.53
C THR A 97 1.96 16.07 -17.08
N THR A 98 2.13 16.40 -18.36
CA THR A 98 1.37 17.48 -19.01
C THR A 98 -0.13 17.19 -18.98
N TYR A 99 -0.54 15.97 -19.33
CA TYR A 99 -1.94 15.53 -19.20
C TYR A 99 -2.44 15.66 -17.76
N ALA A 100 -1.67 15.17 -16.79
CA ALA A 100 -2.03 15.23 -15.38
C ALA A 100 -2.21 16.68 -14.89
N LEU A 101 -1.34 17.61 -15.32
CA LEU A 101 -1.45 19.04 -15.01
C LEU A 101 -2.72 19.66 -15.58
N ILE A 102 -3.04 19.40 -16.85
CA ILE A 102 -4.24 19.93 -17.52
C ILE A 102 -5.50 19.39 -16.85
N PHE A 103 -5.58 18.06 -16.67
CA PHE A 103 -6.73 17.41 -16.05
C PHE A 103 -6.92 17.88 -14.60
N TYR A 104 -5.84 17.93 -13.81
CA TYR A 104 -5.90 18.43 -12.43
C TYR A 104 -6.35 19.88 -12.37
N SER A 105 -5.88 20.74 -13.28
CA SER A 105 -6.29 22.15 -13.34
C SER A 105 -7.78 22.29 -13.61
N LEU A 106 -8.31 21.55 -14.60
CA LEU A 106 -9.74 21.53 -14.91
C LEU A 106 -10.57 21.01 -13.73
N MET A 107 -10.16 19.90 -13.13
CA MET A 107 -10.84 19.34 -11.95
C MET A 107 -10.77 20.28 -10.74
N THR A 108 -9.67 21.03 -10.58
CA THR A 108 -9.53 22.01 -9.50
C THR A 108 -10.55 23.14 -9.64
N LEU A 109 -10.83 23.62 -10.85
CA LEU A 109 -11.89 24.62 -11.08
C LEU A 109 -13.27 24.10 -10.66
N VAL A 110 -13.58 22.83 -10.98
CA VAL A 110 -14.83 22.18 -10.57
C VAL A 110 -14.90 22.04 -9.05
N VAL A 111 -13.82 21.57 -8.41
CA VAL A 111 -13.72 21.40 -6.96
C VAL A 111 -13.84 22.74 -6.23
N LEU A 112 -13.20 23.80 -6.72
CA LEU A 112 -13.29 25.14 -6.13
C LEU A 112 -14.70 25.72 -6.24
N ARG A 113 -15.37 25.55 -7.38
CA ARG A 113 -16.76 25.98 -7.56
C ARG A 113 -17.70 25.28 -6.56
N ILE A 114 -17.58 23.96 -6.46
CA ILE A 114 -18.38 23.16 -5.52
C ILE A 114 -18.04 23.53 -4.07
N GLY A 115 -16.75 23.71 -3.77
CA GLY A 115 -16.28 24.15 -2.45
C GLY A 115 -16.87 25.49 -2.04
N TYR A 116 -16.91 26.47 -2.96
CA TYR A 116 -17.52 27.77 -2.72
C TYR A 116 -19.02 27.66 -2.41
N GLU A 117 -19.76 26.87 -3.20
CA GLU A 117 -21.19 26.63 -2.98
C GLU A 117 -21.43 25.95 -1.62
N ARG A 118 -20.57 25.00 -1.22
CA ARG A 118 -20.67 24.32 0.09
C ARG A 118 -20.32 25.23 1.27
N VAL A 119 -19.31 26.09 1.14
CA VAL A 119 -18.98 27.09 2.18
C VAL A 119 -20.11 28.10 2.33
N LYS A 120 -20.75 28.52 1.23
CA LYS A 120 -21.90 29.43 1.28
C LYS A 120 -23.09 28.79 2.02
N ILE A 121 -23.36 27.51 1.78
CA ILE A 121 -24.39 26.75 2.51
C ILE A 121 -24.04 26.69 4.01
N LEU A 122 -22.78 26.37 4.34
CA LEU A 122 -22.28 26.31 5.72
C LEU A 122 -22.49 27.62 6.49
N GLN A 123 -22.33 28.78 5.84
CA GLN A 123 -22.55 30.10 6.46
C GLN A 123 -24.02 30.40 6.74
N THR A 124 -24.94 29.76 6.01
CA THR A 124 -26.39 29.98 6.17
C THR A 124 -27.05 29.00 7.14
N THR A 125 -26.42 27.86 7.39
CA THR A 125 -26.92 26.81 8.27
C THR A 125 -26.79 27.22 9.75
N LYS A 126 -27.90 27.18 10.48
CA LYS A 126 -27.95 27.50 11.92
C LYS A 126 -28.09 26.28 12.82
N GLU A 127 -28.55 25.15 12.27
CA GLU A 127 -28.69 23.91 13.02
C GLU A 127 -27.34 23.19 13.12
N PHE A 128 -27.02 22.73 14.33
CA PHE A 128 -25.71 22.14 14.64
C PHE A 128 -25.47 20.83 13.87
N ASP A 129 -26.49 19.98 13.71
CA ASP A 129 -26.34 18.70 13.02
C ASP A 129 -26.14 18.88 11.51
N GLU A 130 -26.82 19.85 10.90
CA GLU A 130 -26.60 20.24 9.50
C GLU A 130 -25.20 20.84 9.28
N TYR A 131 -24.66 21.51 10.29
CA TYR A 131 -23.31 22.08 10.27
C TYR A 131 -22.22 20.99 10.26
N ILE A 132 -22.31 19.97 11.13
CA ILE A 132 -21.39 18.83 11.13
C ILE A 132 -21.40 18.13 9.77
N TYR A 133 -22.60 17.95 9.22
CA TYR A 133 -22.78 17.29 7.94
C TYR A 133 -22.14 18.07 6.78
N ALA A 134 -22.31 19.40 6.74
CA ALA A 134 -21.66 20.26 5.76
C ALA A 134 -20.12 20.24 5.88
N ILE A 135 -19.57 20.10 7.10
CA ILE A 135 -18.13 19.95 7.32
C ILE A 135 -17.58 18.68 6.67
N ILE A 136 -18.24 17.53 6.83
CA ILE A 136 -17.79 16.26 6.23
C ILE A 136 -17.61 16.39 4.73
N PHE A 137 -18.54 17.07 4.04
CA PHE A 137 -18.42 17.30 2.61
C PHE A 137 -17.25 18.18 2.21
N ILE A 138 -16.91 19.18 3.02
CA ILE A 138 -15.74 20.01 2.79
C ILE A 138 -14.48 19.17 3.01
N LEU A 139 -14.46 18.32 4.04
CA LEU A 139 -13.34 17.41 4.30
C LEU A 139 -13.09 16.46 3.12
N PHE A 140 -14.13 15.90 2.52
CA PHE A 140 -13.99 15.05 1.33
C PHE A 140 -13.46 15.79 0.09
N LEU A 141 -13.46 17.13 0.06
CA LEU A 141 -12.80 17.89 -1.02
C LEU A 141 -11.29 18.06 -0.80
N ILE A 142 -10.82 18.01 0.44
CA ILE A 142 -9.41 18.25 0.80
C ILE A 142 -8.43 17.31 0.08
N PRO A 143 -8.67 15.99 -0.04
CA PRO A 143 -7.75 15.08 -0.70
C PRO A 143 -7.38 15.47 -2.13
N HIS A 144 -8.26 16.19 -2.85
CA HIS A 144 -7.97 16.70 -4.18
C HIS A 144 -6.72 17.58 -4.17
N PHE A 145 -6.63 18.52 -3.21
CA PHE A 145 -5.51 19.45 -3.10
C PHE A 145 -4.19 18.79 -2.68
N TRP A 146 -4.26 17.59 -2.11
CA TRP A 146 -3.06 16.85 -1.72
C TRP A 146 -2.38 16.15 -2.89
N ILE A 147 -3.06 15.91 -4.01
CA ILE A 147 -2.55 15.10 -5.15
C ILE A 147 -1.17 15.56 -5.64
N PRO A 148 -0.89 16.86 -5.87
CA PRO A 148 0.43 17.28 -6.32
C PRO A 148 1.53 16.95 -5.29
N PHE A 149 1.20 17.03 -4.00
CA PHE A 149 2.16 16.83 -2.92
C PHE A 149 2.38 15.34 -2.59
N VAL A 150 1.30 14.57 -2.52
CA VAL A 150 1.30 13.17 -2.06
C VAL A 150 1.29 12.15 -3.19
N GLY A 151 0.87 12.53 -4.40
CA GLY A 151 0.93 11.70 -5.60
C GLY A 151 2.18 12.02 -6.41
N TRP A 152 2.23 13.22 -7.01
CA TRP A 152 3.31 13.59 -7.94
C TRP A 152 4.64 13.77 -7.22
N GLY A 153 4.62 14.36 -6.01
CA GLY A 153 5.81 14.54 -5.18
C GLY A 153 6.53 13.24 -4.77
N VAL A 154 5.87 12.09 -4.92
CA VAL A 154 6.42 10.77 -4.56
C VAL A 154 6.60 9.86 -5.78
N ALA A 155 6.18 10.31 -6.97
CA ALA A 155 6.21 9.52 -8.21
C ALA A 155 7.60 8.99 -8.57
N LYS A 156 8.68 9.74 -8.27
CA LYS A 156 10.06 9.25 -8.47
C LYS A 156 10.36 8.01 -7.63
N LYS A 157 10.07 8.05 -6.33
CA LYS A 157 10.30 6.91 -5.42
C LYS A 157 9.45 5.70 -5.80
N VAL A 158 8.21 5.95 -6.24
CA VAL A 158 7.32 4.89 -6.73
C VAL A 158 7.86 4.26 -8.03
N ALA A 159 8.41 5.06 -8.94
CA ALA A 159 9.03 4.56 -10.17
C ALA A 159 10.28 3.71 -9.87
N GLU A 160 11.10 4.12 -8.90
CA GLU A 160 12.23 3.33 -8.39
C GLU A 160 11.76 2.00 -7.80
N TYR A 161 10.75 2.01 -6.92
CA TYR A 161 10.13 0.81 -6.36
C TYR A 161 9.62 -0.15 -7.45
N LYS A 162 8.91 0.37 -8.47
CA LYS A 162 8.42 -0.44 -9.60
C LYS A 162 9.55 -1.04 -10.43
N THR A 163 10.67 -0.34 -10.56
CA THR A 163 11.87 -0.85 -11.26
C THR A 163 12.57 -1.96 -10.45
N MET A 164 12.63 -1.84 -9.12
CA MET A 164 13.24 -2.85 -8.24
C MET A 164 12.56 -4.23 -8.36
N TRP A 165 11.26 -4.28 -8.63
CA TRP A 165 10.55 -5.53 -8.90
C TRP A 165 11.15 -6.31 -10.07
N GLY A 166 11.52 -5.62 -11.15
CA GLY A 166 12.14 -6.25 -12.30
C GLY A 166 13.48 -6.90 -11.95
N HIS A 167 14.32 -6.20 -11.17
CA HIS A 167 15.59 -6.75 -10.68
C HIS A 167 15.38 -7.97 -9.79
N PHE A 168 14.41 -7.92 -8.88
CA PHE A 168 14.08 -9.03 -7.99
C PHE A 168 13.59 -10.26 -8.78
N GLN A 169 12.74 -10.10 -9.80
CA GLN A 169 12.25 -11.24 -10.59
C GLN A 169 13.38 -11.97 -11.35
N VAL A 170 14.37 -11.23 -11.86
CA VAL A 170 15.56 -11.84 -12.48
C VAL A 170 16.39 -12.58 -11.43
N ARG A 171 16.64 -11.99 -10.26
CA ARG A 171 17.39 -12.63 -9.17
C ARG A 171 16.66 -13.87 -8.63
N TYR A 172 15.34 -13.81 -8.52
CA TYR A 172 14.50 -14.94 -8.14
C TYR A 172 14.67 -16.10 -9.12
N TYR A 173 14.54 -15.84 -10.43
CA TYR A 173 14.73 -16.88 -11.46
C TYR A 173 16.13 -17.49 -11.43
N ARG A 174 17.17 -16.69 -11.16
CA ARG A 174 18.54 -17.16 -11.05
C ARG A 174 18.72 -18.19 -9.93
N VAL A 175 18.14 -17.93 -8.76
CA VAL A 175 18.29 -18.79 -7.59
C VAL A 175 17.35 -20.01 -7.65
N THR A 176 16.06 -19.81 -7.96
CA THR A 176 15.04 -20.86 -7.82
C THR A 176 14.80 -21.69 -9.09
N ASN A 177 15.34 -21.28 -10.23
CA ASN A 177 15.00 -21.78 -11.58
C ASN A 177 13.53 -21.63 -12.00
N ILE A 178 12.73 -20.89 -11.25
CA ILE A 178 11.30 -20.73 -11.52
C ILE A 178 11.03 -19.25 -11.76
N THR A 179 10.27 -18.94 -12.81
CA THR A 179 9.82 -17.57 -13.03
C THR A 179 8.74 -17.23 -12.03
N LEU A 180 8.87 -16.10 -11.33
CA LEU A 180 7.84 -15.67 -10.41
C LEU A 180 6.57 -15.26 -11.18
N GLN A 181 5.49 -16.00 -10.95
CA GLN A 181 4.18 -15.77 -11.56
C GLN A 181 3.21 -15.24 -10.51
N PHE A 182 2.32 -14.35 -10.92
CA PHE A 182 1.25 -13.83 -10.06
C PHE A 182 -0.12 -14.28 -10.58
N PRO A 183 -0.47 -15.58 -10.39
CA PRO A 183 -1.73 -16.10 -10.88
C PRO A 183 -2.89 -15.31 -10.26
N LYS A 184 -3.86 -14.95 -11.10
CA LYS A 184 -5.07 -14.18 -10.74
C LYS A 184 -4.85 -12.70 -10.42
N LEU A 185 -3.62 -12.17 -10.43
CA LEU A 185 -3.37 -10.76 -10.09
C LEU A 185 -4.02 -9.80 -11.11
N LYS A 186 -3.89 -10.09 -12.41
CA LYS A 186 -4.54 -9.32 -13.48
C LYS A 186 -6.07 -9.28 -13.33
N ILE A 187 -6.67 -10.45 -13.06
CA ILE A 187 -8.13 -10.57 -12.86
C ILE A 187 -8.55 -9.77 -11.61
N LEU A 188 -7.79 -9.90 -10.53
CA LEU A 188 -8.02 -9.16 -9.29
C LEU A 188 -7.95 -7.64 -9.50
N ILE A 189 -6.98 -7.15 -10.28
CA ILE A 189 -6.86 -5.72 -10.63
C ILE A 189 -8.13 -5.24 -11.33
N VAL A 190 -8.65 -6.00 -12.29
CA VAL A 190 -9.88 -5.65 -13.01
C VAL A 190 -11.09 -5.65 -12.07
N ILE A 191 -11.24 -6.68 -11.24
CA ILE A 191 -12.34 -6.79 -10.27
C ILE A 191 -12.30 -5.63 -9.27
N LEU A 192 -11.13 -5.33 -8.71
CA LEU A 192 -10.97 -4.21 -7.77
C LEU A 192 -11.23 -2.88 -8.46
N PHE A 193 -10.76 -2.69 -9.69
CA PHE A 193 -11.02 -1.47 -10.44
C PHE A 193 -12.50 -1.22 -10.67
N VAL A 194 -13.19 -2.20 -11.25
CA VAL A 194 -14.64 -2.12 -11.49
C VAL A 194 -15.40 -1.98 -10.17
N GLY A 195 -15.00 -2.75 -9.16
CA GLY A 195 -15.58 -2.69 -7.81
C GLY A 195 -15.43 -1.31 -7.17
N CYS A 196 -14.30 -0.63 -7.33
CA CYS A 196 -14.09 0.72 -6.81
C CYS A 196 -14.94 1.78 -7.53
N LEU A 197 -15.14 1.65 -8.85
CA LEU A 197 -16.03 2.55 -9.59
C LEU A 197 -17.48 2.36 -9.15
N ILE A 198 -17.94 1.11 -9.06
CA ILE A 198 -19.28 0.78 -8.59
C ILE A 198 -19.47 1.23 -7.13
N CYS A 199 -18.49 0.97 -6.27
CA CYS A 199 -18.52 1.42 -4.87
C CYS A 199 -18.59 2.95 -4.76
N ALA A 200 -17.86 3.69 -5.60
CA ALA A 200 -17.96 5.15 -5.65
C ALA A 200 -19.37 5.62 -6.07
N VAL A 201 -19.97 4.98 -7.07
CA VAL A 201 -21.35 5.27 -7.49
C VAL A 201 -22.35 4.95 -6.37
N LEU A 202 -22.28 3.75 -5.79
CA LEU A 202 -23.18 3.31 -4.73
C LEU A 202 -23.07 4.19 -3.48
N PHE A 203 -21.84 4.56 -3.10
CA PHE A 203 -21.60 5.46 -1.97
C PHE A 203 -22.21 6.85 -2.23
N LEU A 204 -22.02 7.39 -3.44
CA LEU A 204 -22.61 8.68 -3.81
C LEU A 204 -24.13 8.65 -3.93
N LEU A 205 -24.71 7.58 -4.46
CA LEU A 205 -26.15 7.41 -4.53
C LEU A 205 -26.75 7.24 -3.13
N SER A 206 -26.09 6.46 -2.27
CA SER A 206 -26.47 6.33 -0.86
C SER A 206 -26.46 7.68 -0.17
N LEU A 207 -25.38 8.46 -0.33
CA LEU A 207 -25.33 9.83 0.20
C LEU A 207 -26.42 10.71 -0.40
N SER A 208 -26.59 10.71 -1.72
CA SER A 208 -27.60 11.56 -2.39
C SER A 208 -29.04 11.19 -2.04
N SER A 209 -29.32 9.93 -1.70
CA SER A 209 -30.66 9.47 -1.33
C SER A 209 -30.95 9.66 0.16
N MET A 210 -29.93 9.53 1.02
CA MET A 210 -30.10 9.65 2.47
C MET A 210 -30.11 11.12 2.91
N LEU A 211 -29.74 12.05 2.03
CA LEU A 211 -29.45 13.44 2.39
C LEU A 211 -30.15 14.42 1.45
N ASP A 212 -31.09 15.16 2.03
CA ASP A 212 -31.84 16.20 1.33
C ASP A 212 -30.92 17.35 0.87
N GLY A 213 -31.12 17.82 -0.36
CA GLY A 213 -30.38 18.97 -0.91
C GLY A 213 -29.08 18.64 -1.63
N TYR A 214 -28.96 17.44 -2.23
CA TYR A 214 -27.80 17.06 -3.04
C TYR A 214 -28.10 17.09 -4.55
N PRO A 215 -27.84 18.20 -5.27
CA PRO A 215 -27.93 18.21 -6.73
C PRO A 215 -26.93 17.22 -7.33
N LEU A 216 -27.39 16.37 -8.25
CA LEU A 216 -26.56 15.37 -8.92
C LEU A 216 -25.32 15.97 -9.59
N TRP A 217 -25.34 17.23 -10.01
CA TRP A 217 -24.16 17.88 -10.60
C TRP A 217 -22.96 18.01 -9.65
N HIS A 218 -23.18 18.09 -8.33
CA HIS A 218 -22.07 18.06 -7.38
C HIS A 218 -21.38 16.69 -7.33
N THR A 219 -22.06 15.60 -7.72
CA THR A 219 -21.49 14.24 -7.66
C THR A 219 -20.23 14.08 -8.49
N LEU A 220 -20.01 14.87 -9.55
CA LEU A 220 -18.88 14.69 -10.47
C LEU A 220 -17.52 14.84 -9.77
N ALA A 221 -17.34 15.89 -8.94
CA ALA A 221 -16.09 16.10 -8.22
C ALA A 221 -15.87 15.05 -7.14
N TYR A 222 -16.91 14.73 -6.37
CA TYR A 222 -16.82 13.70 -5.35
C TYR A 222 -16.59 12.31 -5.95
N TYR A 223 -17.16 12.02 -7.13
CA TYR A 223 -16.95 10.77 -7.84
C TYR A 223 -15.48 10.57 -8.18
N HIS A 224 -14.82 11.61 -8.70
CA HIS A 224 -13.39 11.57 -8.95
C HIS A 224 -12.60 11.33 -7.65
N ILE A 225 -12.87 12.08 -6.58
CA ILE A 225 -12.14 11.97 -5.31
C ILE A 225 -12.32 10.60 -4.64
N ILE A 226 -13.55 10.12 -4.54
CA ILE A 226 -13.87 8.81 -3.95
C ILE A 226 -13.25 7.69 -4.76
N THR A 227 -13.33 7.77 -6.11
CA THR A 227 -12.66 6.81 -6.99
C THR A 227 -11.15 6.79 -6.74
N MET A 228 -10.52 7.95 -6.57
CA MET A 228 -9.09 8.03 -6.25
C MET A 228 -8.75 7.42 -4.90
N ILE A 229 -9.54 7.68 -3.85
CA ILE A 229 -9.35 7.10 -2.52
C ILE A 229 -9.41 5.57 -2.60
N ASN A 230 -10.46 5.04 -3.24
CA ASN A 230 -10.66 3.61 -3.46
C ASN A 230 -9.53 2.99 -4.29
N MET A 231 -9.05 3.69 -5.32
CA MET A 231 -7.92 3.26 -6.13
C MET A 231 -6.61 3.18 -5.34
N ASN A 232 -6.35 4.14 -4.46
CA ASN A 232 -5.16 4.09 -3.60
C ASN A 232 -5.22 2.87 -2.66
N CYS A 233 -6.36 2.61 -2.01
CA CYS A 233 -6.53 1.41 -1.20
C CYS A 233 -6.28 0.12 -2.01
N SER A 234 -6.85 0.04 -3.21
CA SER A 234 -6.64 -1.10 -4.11
C SER A 234 -5.18 -1.25 -4.52
N LEU A 235 -4.49 -0.16 -4.86
CA LEU A 235 -3.06 -0.17 -5.20
C LEU A 235 -2.24 -0.74 -4.06
N TRP A 236 -2.47 -0.30 -2.83
CA TRP A 236 -1.78 -0.84 -1.67
C TRP A 236 -2.01 -2.34 -1.53
N TYR A 237 -3.29 -2.75 -1.57
CA TYR A 237 -3.68 -4.15 -1.43
C TYR A 237 -3.02 -5.04 -2.49
N ILE A 238 -2.99 -4.60 -3.76
CA ILE A 238 -2.38 -5.33 -4.87
C ILE A 238 -0.87 -5.49 -4.65
N ASN A 239 -0.15 -4.41 -4.27
CA ASN A 239 1.30 -4.50 -4.02
C ASN A 239 1.61 -5.41 -2.81
N SER A 240 0.87 -5.26 -1.71
CA SER A 240 1.03 -6.11 -0.51
C SER A 240 0.75 -7.59 -0.84
N ARG A 241 -0.26 -7.87 -1.67
CA ARG A 241 -0.57 -9.23 -2.12
C ARG A 241 0.50 -9.80 -3.05
N ALA A 242 1.10 -8.98 -3.91
CA ALA A 242 2.22 -9.40 -4.75
C ALA A 242 3.45 -9.77 -3.89
N ILE A 243 3.78 -8.98 -2.87
CA ILE A 243 4.87 -9.32 -1.92
C ILE A 243 4.55 -10.63 -1.20
N LYS A 244 3.32 -10.79 -0.71
CA LYS A 244 2.89 -12.03 -0.07
C LYS A 244 3.05 -13.24 -1.00
N ALA A 245 2.63 -13.12 -2.27
CA ALA A 245 2.79 -14.19 -3.25
C ALA A 245 4.27 -14.49 -3.55
N ALA A 246 5.10 -13.45 -3.66
CA ALA A 246 6.55 -13.59 -3.82
C ALA A 246 7.20 -14.29 -2.63
N SER A 247 6.81 -13.94 -1.40
CA SER A 247 7.29 -14.59 -0.17
C SER A 247 6.92 -16.06 -0.12
N LYS A 248 5.65 -16.37 -0.41
CA LYS A 248 5.18 -17.76 -0.43
C LYS A 248 5.94 -18.60 -1.46
N GLY A 249 6.09 -18.06 -2.69
CA GLY A 249 6.89 -18.74 -3.73
C GLY A 249 8.36 -18.88 -3.35
N LEU A 250 8.95 -17.93 -2.62
CA LEU A 250 10.31 -18.02 -2.10
C LEU A 250 10.44 -19.12 -1.05
N SER A 251 9.55 -19.13 -0.05
CA SER A 251 9.52 -20.12 1.03
C SER A 251 9.31 -21.55 0.50
N GLU A 252 8.38 -21.74 -0.43
CA GLU A 252 8.12 -23.06 -1.05
C GLU A 252 9.33 -23.58 -1.82
N CYS A 253 9.99 -22.72 -2.61
CA CYS A 253 11.22 -23.09 -3.32
C CYS A 253 12.35 -23.38 -2.34
N PHE A 254 12.51 -22.54 -1.32
CA PHE A 254 13.54 -22.72 -0.29
C PHE A 254 13.38 -24.07 0.42
N LYS A 255 12.17 -24.38 0.88
CA LYS A 255 11.85 -25.64 1.55
C LYS A 255 12.11 -26.86 0.66
N ARG A 256 11.72 -26.78 -0.62
CA ARG A 256 11.97 -27.86 -1.57
C ARG A 256 13.47 -28.07 -1.78
N ASP A 257 14.21 -26.99 -2.01
CA ASP A 257 15.62 -27.08 -2.39
C ASP A 257 16.49 -27.49 -1.19
N ILE A 258 16.20 -27.02 0.03
CA ILE A 258 16.94 -27.41 1.24
C ILE A 258 16.70 -28.87 1.64
N THR A 259 15.51 -29.41 1.33
CA THR A 259 15.18 -30.82 1.56
C THR A 259 15.91 -31.73 0.56
N ALA A 260 16.18 -31.24 -0.65
CA ALA A 260 16.89 -31.98 -1.67
C ALA A 260 18.41 -31.95 -1.46
N GLU A 261 18.98 -30.78 -1.20
CA GLU A 261 20.41 -30.58 -1.00
C GLU A 261 20.66 -29.38 -0.07
N CYS A 262 21.10 -29.63 1.16
CA CYS A 262 21.45 -28.57 2.09
C CYS A 262 22.94 -28.21 1.94
N SER A 263 23.22 -27.13 1.22
CA SER A 263 24.58 -26.60 1.06
C SER A 263 24.69 -25.14 1.52
N SER A 264 25.87 -24.77 2.04
CA SER A 264 26.17 -23.41 2.52
C SER A 264 25.96 -22.35 1.42
N TYR A 265 26.31 -22.70 0.18
CA TYR A 265 26.11 -21.85 -0.99
C TYR A 265 24.62 -21.57 -1.26
N MET A 266 23.77 -22.60 -1.25
CA MET A 266 22.33 -22.44 -1.47
C MET A 266 21.68 -21.60 -0.37
N LEU A 267 22.05 -21.84 0.90
CA LEU A 267 21.60 -21.04 2.04
C LEU A 267 21.95 -19.57 1.88
N SER A 268 23.18 -19.27 1.48
CA SER A 268 23.62 -17.89 1.21
C SER A 268 22.79 -17.23 0.11
N GLN A 269 22.56 -17.92 -1.03
CA GLN A 269 21.73 -17.37 -2.11
C GLN A 269 20.29 -17.07 -1.68
N TYR A 270 19.67 -17.97 -0.92
CA TYR A 270 18.32 -17.77 -0.40
C TYR A 270 18.27 -16.65 0.66
N ARG A 271 19.32 -16.50 1.49
CA ARG A 271 19.47 -15.38 2.43
C ARG A 271 19.50 -14.04 1.73
N PHE A 272 20.33 -13.89 0.70
CA PHE A 272 20.34 -12.67 -0.10
C PHE A 272 18.98 -12.45 -0.75
N LEU A 273 18.42 -13.44 -1.42
CA LEU A 273 17.11 -13.31 -2.08
C LEU A 273 15.99 -12.87 -1.10
N TRP A 274 15.98 -13.40 0.12
CA TRP A 274 15.07 -12.96 1.18
C TRP A 274 15.35 -11.50 1.60
N LEU A 275 16.61 -11.10 1.76
CA LEU A 275 16.97 -9.71 2.08
C LEU A 275 16.45 -8.73 1.02
N ASN A 276 16.52 -9.06 -0.28
CA ASN A 276 15.98 -8.19 -1.32
C ASN A 276 14.45 -8.19 -1.38
N LEU A 277 13.78 -9.28 -0.97
CA LEU A 277 12.33 -9.27 -0.77
C LEU A 277 11.94 -8.39 0.43
N SER A 278 12.67 -8.48 1.55
CA SER A 278 12.49 -7.61 2.72
C SER A 278 12.70 -6.15 2.36
N GLU A 279 13.74 -5.86 1.57
CA GLU A 279 14.01 -4.52 1.01
C GLU A 279 12.85 -4.03 0.14
N LEU A 280 12.27 -4.86 -0.73
CA LEU A 280 11.08 -4.51 -1.52
C LEU A 280 9.88 -4.16 -0.64
N LEU A 281 9.66 -4.89 0.45
CA LEU A 281 8.58 -4.61 1.40
C LEU A 281 8.79 -3.29 2.15
N GLN A 282 10.01 -3.01 2.58
CA GLN A 282 10.34 -1.73 3.20
C GLN A 282 10.26 -0.57 2.18
N MET A 283 10.65 -0.81 0.93
CA MET A 283 10.53 0.17 -0.15
C MET A 283 9.08 0.46 -0.52
N LEU A 284 8.15 -0.50 -0.40
CA LEU A 284 6.72 -0.24 -0.50
C LEU A 284 6.26 0.78 0.56
N GLY A 285 6.66 0.59 1.81
CA GLY A 285 6.37 1.51 2.91
C GLY A 285 6.94 2.91 2.70
N THR A 286 8.23 2.99 2.36
CA THR A 286 8.93 4.27 2.22
C THR A 286 8.57 5.03 0.95
N ALA A 287 8.35 4.34 -0.18
CA ALA A 287 7.99 4.96 -1.46
C ALA A 287 6.60 5.57 -1.45
N TYR A 288 5.68 5.09 -0.62
CA TYR A 288 4.34 5.69 -0.48
C TYR A 288 4.07 6.29 0.91
N ALA A 289 5.11 6.47 1.72
CA ALA A 289 4.99 6.93 3.10
C ALA A 289 4.11 8.18 3.23
N ARG A 290 4.41 9.20 2.42
CA ARG A 290 3.66 10.46 2.43
C ARG A 290 2.18 10.26 2.07
N THR A 291 1.90 9.48 1.03
CA THR A 291 0.53 9.20 0.56
C THR A 291 -0.29 8.52 1.65
N TYR A 292 0.23 7.43 2.24
CA TYR A 292 -0.53 6.66 3.21
C TYR A 292 -0.53 7.26 4.61
N SER A 293 0.49 8.04 5.01
CA SER A 293 0.42 8.84 6.24
C SER A 293 -0.74 9.84 6.19
N THR A 294 -0.87 10.58 5.08
CA THR A 294 -2.00 11.50 4.90
C THR A 294 -3.34 10.75 4.78
N TYR A 295 -3.34 9.56 4.17
CA TYR A 295 -4.52 8.71 4.05
C TYR A 295 -5.05 8.25 5.41
N ILE A 296 -4.17 7.79 6.32
CA ILE A 296 -4.56 7.38 7.67
C ILE A 296 -5.18 8.55 8.42
N ILE A 297 -4.54 9.73 8.40
CA ILE A 297 -5.07 10.93 9.06
C ILE A 297 -6.45 11.30 8.50
N PHE A 298 -6.59 11.30 7.18
CA PHE A 298 -7.86 11.58 6.53
C PHE A 298 -8.96 10.60 6.94
N MET A 299 -8.67 9.29 6.96
CA MET A 299 -9.65 8.28 7.39
C MET A 299 -10.02 8.44 8.85
N SER A 300 -9.05 8.63 9.74
CA SER A 300 -9.30 8.82 11.17
C SER A 300 -10.19 10.04 11.46
N VAL A 301 -9.92 11.17 10.80
CA VAL A 301 -10.71 12.40 10.98
C VAL A 301 -12.16 12.20 10.50
N ASN A 302 -12.35 11.57 9.34
CA ASN A 302 -13.70 11.30 8.83
C ASN A 302 -14.46 10.32 9.71
N ILE A 303 -13.81 9.27 10.23
CA ILE A 303 -14.42 8.33 11.18
C ILE A 303 -14.86 9.07 12.45
N THR A 304 -14.00 9.89 13.06
CA THR A 304 -14.34 10.64 14.28
C THR A 304 -15.53 11.56 14.07
N ILE A 305 -15.52 12.36 12.99
CA ILE A 305 -16.57 13.35 12.75
C ILE A 305 -17.88 12.67 12.37
N ALA A 306 -17.85 11.59 11.57
CA ALA A 306 -19.04 10.85 11.19
C ALA A 306 -19.70 10.16 12.40
N ILE A 307 -18.91 9.53 13.28
CA ILE A 307 -19.44 8.92 14.51
C ILE A 307 -19.98 9.99 15.46
N TYR A 308 -19.26 11.10 15.63
CA TYR A 308 -19.73 12.21 16.46
C TYR A 308 -21.05 12.79 15.94
N GLY A 309 -21.15 13.04 14.63
CA GLY A 309 -22.39 13.52 14.02
C GLY A 309 -23.55 12.53 14.18
N ALA A 310 -23.29 11.23 14.01
CA ALA A 310 -24.29 10.20 14.20
C ALA A 310 -24.81 10.16 15.65
N PHE A 311 -23.91 10.22 16.64
CA PHE A 311 -24.34 10.28 18.04
C PHE A 311 -25.03 11.61 18.38
N SER A 312 -24.53 12.73 17.86
CA SER A 312 -25.10 14.06 18.08
C SER A 312 -26.58 14.09 17.73
N ASP A 313 -26.92 13.61 16.53
CA ASP A 313 -28.28 13.63 16.00
C ASP A 313 -29.20 12.65 16.74
N ILE A 314 -28.69 11.45 17.08
CA ILE A 314 -29.43 10.47 17.89
C ILE A 314 -29.79 11.04 19.28
N PHE A 315 -28.88 11.78 19.91
CA PHE A 315 -29.13 12.37 21.23
C PHE A 315 -30.12 13.54 21.19
N ASP A 316 -30.15 14.31 20.11
CA ASP A 316 -31.01 15.50 20.02
C ASP A 316 -32.43 15.17 19.57
N HIS A 317 -32.59 14.25 18.61
CA HIS A 317 -33.89 13.95 18.00
C HIS A 317 -34.52 12.63 18.50
N GLY A 318 -33.75 11.71 19.09
CA GLY A 318 -34.26 10.43 19.63
C GLY A 318 -34.77 9.42 18.57
N GLU A 319 -34.79 9.81 17.29
CA GLU A 319 -35.23 8.99 16.15
C GLU A 319 -34.10 8.77 15.14
N PHE A 320 -34.11 7.64 14.44
CA PHE A 320 -33.15 7.33 13.39
C PHE A 320 -33.49 8.12 12.11
N SER A 321 -32.94 9.33 11.99
CA SER A 321 -33.06 10.14 10.77
C SER A 321 -32.29 9.51 9.59
N LEU A 322 -32.75 9.77 8.35
CA LEU A 322 -32.02 9.38 7.13
C LEU A 322 -30.59 9.96 7.10
N LYS A 323 -30.40 11.14 7.73
CA LYS A 323 -29.08 11.78 7.89
C LYS A 323 -28.11 10.92 8.71
N VAL A 324 -28.57 10.33 9.82
CA VAL A 324 -27.79 9.37 10.63
C VAL A 324 -27.35 8.17 9.79
N GLY A 325 -28.24 7.66 8.95
CA GLY A 325 -27.93 6.55 8.02
C GLY A 325 -26.74 6.86 7.13
N GLY A 326 -26.69 8.06 6.52
CA GLY A 326 -25.57 8.51 5.69
C GLY A 326 -24.23 8.59 6.46
N LEU A 327 -24.26 9.06 7.72
CA LEU A 327 -23.07 9.15 8.58
C LEU A 327 -22.55 7.77 9.01
N VAL A 328 -23.45 6.83 9.29
CA VAL A 328 -23.09 5.44 9.59
C VAL A 328 -22.46 4.77 8.37
N VAL A 329 -23.02 4.96 7.18
CA VAL A 329 -22.43 4.45 5.93
C VAL A 329 -21.03 5.01 5.71
N CYS A 330 -20.82 6.32 5.94
CA CYS A 330 -19.51 6.95 5.87
C CYS A 330 -18.50 6.33 6.85
N THR A 331 -18.93 6.10 8.10
CA THR A 331 -18.10 5.47 9.14
C THR A 331 -17.67 4.06 8.75
N ILE A 332 -18.62 3.22 8.31
CA ILE A 332 -18.36 1.83 7.89
C ILE A 332 -17.41 1.81 6.70
N TYR A 333 -17.63 2.68 5.71
CA TYR A 333 -16.79 2.82 4.54
C TYR A 333 -15.35 3.19 4.90
N CYS A 334 -15.13 4.27 5.66
CA CYS A 334 -13.79 4.71 6.05
C CYS A 334 -13.08 3.68 6.94
N SER A 335 -13.82 3.04 7.85
CA SER A 335 -13.26 1.99 8.72
C SER A 335 -12.85 0.75 7.95
N THR A 336 -13.63 0.34 6.94
CA THR A 336 -13.32 -0.80 6.07
C THR A 336 -12.05 -0.54 5.26
N LEU A 337 -11.91 0.66 4.70
CA LEU A 337 -10.71 1.05 3.94
C LEU A 337 -9.46 1.07 4.82
N LEU A 338 -9.55 1.63 6.03
CA LEU A 338 -8.44 1.64 6.98
C LEU A 338 -8.08 0.22 7.44
N PHE A 339 -9.09 -0.62 7.68
CA PHE A 339 -8.88 -2.02 8.03
C PHE A 339 -8.13 -2.78 6.93
N ILE A 340 -8.56 -2.66 5.66
CA ILE A 340 -7.90 -3.32 4.53
C ILE A 340 -6.43 -2.90 4.44
N PHE A 341 -6.14 -1.60 4.60
CA PHE A 341 -4.79 -1.06 4.57
C PHE A 341 -3.89 -1.66 5.66
N CYS A 342 -4.35 -1.65 6.93
CA CYS A 342 -3.58 -2.19 8.06
C CYS A 342 -3.44 -3.72 8.00
N ASP A 343 -4.51 -4.44 7.68
CA ASP A 343 -4.55 -5.90 7.66
C ASP A 343 -3.65 -6.49 6.55
N CYS A 344 -3.68 -5.92 5.34
CA CYS A 344 -2.83 -6.43 4.26
C CYS A 344 -1.34 -6.16 4.50
N SER A 345 -0.99 -5.03 5.13
CA SER A 345 0.40 -4.70 5.50
C SER A 345 0.92 -5.65 6.58
N HIS A 346 0.09 -5.93 7.59
CA HIS A 346 0.42 -6.88 8.64
C HIS A 346 0.61 -8.28 8.07
N LYS A 347 -0.31 -8.76 7.23
CA LYS A 347 -0.19 -10.07 6.55
C LYS A 347 1.04 -10.15 5.66
N ALA A 348 1.40 -9.09 4.93
CA ALA A 348 2.61 -9.09 4.09
C ALA A 348 3.89 -9.18 4.94
N THR A 349 3.97 -8.39 6.02
CA THR A 349 5.08 -8.42 7.00
C THR A 349 5.24 -9.82 7.60
N LEU A 350 4.13 -10.40 8.07
CA LEU A 350 4.12 -11.71 8.70
C LEU A 350 4.60 -12.82 7.75
N GLU A 351 4.10 -12.83 6.52
CA GLU A 351 4.43 -13.87 5.54
C GLU A 351 5.88 -13.79 5.03
N VAL A 352 6.49 -12.59 5.00
CA VAL A 352 7.92 -12.45 4.68
C VAL A 352 8.80 -12.99 5.81
N ALA A 353 8.42 -12.77 7.07
CA ALA A 353 9.17 -13.28 8.21
C ALA A 353 8.96 -14.79 8.42
N GLN A 354 7.72 -15.24 8.56
CA GLN A 354 7.38 -16.62 8.96
C GLN A 354 7.76 -17.65 7.90
N GLY A 355 7.54 -17.36 6.61
CA GLY A 355 7.75 -18.36 5.56
C GLY A 355 9.19 -18.92 5.51
N VAL A 356 10.19 -18.09 5.81
CA VAL A 356 11.58 -18.53 5.86
C VAL A 356 11.94 -19.10 7.23
N GLN A 357 11.46 -18.49 8.32
CA GLN A 357 11.69 -18.99 9.69
C GLN A 357 11.21 -20.43 9.86
N ASP A 358 10.01 -20.77 9.40
CA ASP A 358 9.45 -22.13 9.50
C ASP A 358 10.33 -23.15 8.75
N THR A 359 10.95 -22.72 7.65
CA THR A 359 11.84 -23.58 6.85
C THR A 359 13.21 -23.75 7.52
N LEU A 360 13.76 -22.68 8.08
CA LEU A 360 15.02 -22.74 8.84
C LEU A 360 14.88 -23.61 10.10
N LEU A 361 13.78 -23.46 10.83
CA LEU A 361 13.52 -24.21 12.07
C LEU A 361 13.22 -25.70 11.83
N SER A 362 12.67 -26.05 10.66
CA SER A 362 12.43 -27.45 10.29
C SER A 362 13.66 -28.16 9.72
N THR A 363 14.75 -27.44 9.51
CA THR A 363 16.01 -28.00 9.02
C THR A 363 16.79 -28.63 10.17
N ASN A 364 17.24 -29.88 10.02
CA ASN A 364 18.03 -30.56 11.06
C ASN A 364 19.48 -30.06 11.07
N VAL A 365 19.73 -29.01 11.85
CA VAL A 365 21.04 -28.34 11.98
C VAL A 365 22.15 -29.30 12.42
N LEU A 366 21.83 -30.34 13.19
CA LEU A 366 22.81 -31.32 13.71
C LEU A 366 23.35 -32.28 12.66
N SER A 367 22.65 -32.42 11.52
CA SER A 367 23.06 -33.31 10.42
C SER A 367 23.82 -32.59 9.29
N ILE A 368 24.11 -31.30 9.44
CA ILE A 368 24.61 -30.44 8.37
C ILE A 368 26.08 -30.05 8.65
N ASP A 369 26.84 -29.80 7.57
CA ASP A 369 28.21 -29.31 7.64
C ASP A 369 28.35 -27.97 8.39
N MET A 370 29.48 -27.76 9.06
CA MET A 370 29.77 -26.59 9.89
C MET A 370 29.67 -25.27 9.10
N GLN A 371 29.99 -25.29 7.80
CA GLN A 371 29.84 -24.11 6.93
C GLN A 371 28.38 -23.75 6.66
N ALA A 372 27.49 -24.74 6.56
CA ALA A 372 26.07 -24.50 6.36
C ALA A 372 25.37 -24.14 7.68
N GLN A 373 25.80 -24.70 8.81
CA GLN A 373 25.37 -24.23 10.14
C GLN A 373 25.67 -22.74 10.33
N LYS A 374 26.88 -22.29 10.00
CA LYS A 374 27.25 -20.87 10.05
C LYS A 374 26.37 -19.98 9.15
N GLU A 375 26.00 -20.44 7.96
CA GLU A 375 25.09 -19.67 7.09
C GLU A 375 23.66 -19.65 7.62
N VAL A 376 23.19 -20.70 8.29
CA VAL A 376 21.89 -20.67 9.00
C VAL A 376 21.91 -19.61 10.10
N ASP A 377 22.97 -19.56 10.91
CA ASP A 377 23.12 -18.53 11.95
C ASP A 377 23.15 -17.11 11.34
N LEU A 378 23.89 -16.92 10.25
CA LEU A 378 23.92 -15.64 9.52
C LEU A 378 22.55 -15.28 8.93
N PHE A 379 21.74 -16.26 8.54
CA PHE A 379 20.39 -16.03 8.02
C PHE A 379 19.44 -15.63 9.16
N ILE A 380 19.45 -16.34 10.28
CA ILE A 380 18.65 -15.97 11.46
C ILE A 380 19.03 -14.57 11.93
N GLN A 381 20.33 -14.27 12.05
CA GLN A 381 20.82 -12.94 12.40
C GLN A 381 20.37 -11.88 11.38
N ALA A 382 20.38 -12.19 10.08
CA ALA A 382 19.89 -11.26 9.06
C ALA A 382 18.39 -10.97 9.19
N ILE A 383 17.59 -11.96 9.62
CA ILE A 383 16.16 -11.80 9.89
C ILE A 383 15.92 -10.91 11.11
N GLU A 384 16.68 -11.12 12.19
CA GLU A 384 16.58 -10.33 13.42
C GLU A 384 17.04 -8.88 13.23
N MET A 385 18.15 -8.68 12.51
CA MET A 385 18.73 -7.35 12.29
C MET A 385 17.96 -6.51 11.28
N ASN A 386 17.23 -7.13 10.34
CA ASN A 386 16.47 -6.43 9.30
C ASN A 386 15.03 -6.96 9.23
N PRO A 387 14.19 -6.68 10.25
CA PRO A 387 12.83 -7.16 10.27
C PRO A 387 12.06 -6.56 9.08
N ALA A 388 11.33 -7.42 8.36
CA ALA A 388 10.63 -7.06 7.13
C ALA A 388 9.33 -6.27 7.41
N ILE A 389 9.43 -5.15 8.12
CA ILE A 389 8.28 -4.37 8.58
C ILE A 389 7.98 -3.26 7.59
N VAL A 390 6.69 -3.09 7.27
CA VAL A 390 6.21 -1.95 6.51
C VAL A 390 6.25 -0.69 7.38
N ASN A 391 7.23 0.18 7.13
CA ASN A 391 7.40 1.46 7.82
C ASN A 391 7.17 2.64 6.87
N LEU A 392 6.35 3.60 7.28
CA LEU A 392 6.08 4.83 6.54
C LEU A 392 7.20 5.87 6.75
N SER A 393 8.43 5.57 6.33
CA SER A 393 9.60 6.47 6.46
C SER A 393 9.84 7.01 7.88
N GLY A 394 9.54 6.22 8.92
CA GLY A 394 9.72 6.61 10.32
C GLY A 394 8.50 7.25 10.98
N TYR A 395 7.41 7.54 10.23
CA TYR A 395 6.17 8.04 10.84
C TYR A 395 5.46 6.98 11.69
N GLY A 396 5.64 5.70 11.37
CA GLY A 396 5.02 4.60 12.09
C GLY A 396 5.03 3.30 11.30
N ASN A 397 4.88 2.20 12.03
CA ASN A 397 4.75 0.87 11.46
C ASN A 397 3.30 0.59 11.07
N VAL A 398 3.07 0.07 9.87
CA VAL A 398 1.72 -0.26 9.40
C VAL A 398 1.40 -1.70 9.77
N ASN A 399 0.69 -1.86 10.88
CA ASN A 399 0.24 -3.16 11.38
C ASN A 399 -1.17 -3.06 11.97
N ARG A 400 -1.69 -4.16 12.54
CA ARG A 400 -2.98 -4.17 13.22
C ARG A 400 -3.00 -3.34 14.51
N GLU A 401 -1.84 -3.08 15.12
CA GLU A 401 -1.72 -2.22 16.30
C GLU A 401 -1.99 -0.75 15.93
N LEU A 402 -1.55 -0.30 14.75
CA LEU A 402 -1.91 1.01 14.22
C LEU A 402 -3.43 1.18 14.13
N LEU A 403 -4.15 0.15 13.68
CA LEU A 403 -5.62 0.17 13.66
C LEU A 403 -6.19 0.31 15.07
N SER A 404 -5.72 -0.48 16.03
CA SER A 404 -6.16 -0.39 17.42
C SER A 404 -5.85 0.99 18.03
N SER A 405 -4.68 1.56 17.75
CA SER A 405 -4.28 2.90 18.18
C SER A 405 -5.18 3.99 17.59
N VAL A 406 -5.51 3.90 16.30
CA VAL A 406 -6.46 4.83 15.65
C VAL A 406 -7.84 4.71 16.29
N VAL A 407 -8.38 3.50 16.46
CA VAL A 407 -9.69 3.28 17.10
C VAL A 407 -9.70 3.83 18.53
N GLY A 408 -8.64 3.58 19.31
CA GLY A 408 -8.50 4.13 20.66
C GLY A 408 -8.46 5.67 20.66
N THR A 409 -7.74 6.26 19.71
CA THR A 409 -7.67 7.73 19.55
C THR A 409 -9.04 8.30 19.19
N VAL A 410 -9.75 7.70 18.23
CA VAL A 410 -11.12 8.06 17.84
C VAL A 410 -12.04 7.98 19.05
N ALA A 411 -12.00 6.89 19.82
CA ALA A 411 -12.84 6.71 21.00
C ALA A 411 -12.57 7.78 22.08
N ILE A 412 -11.31 8.10 22.36
CA ILE A 412 -10.95 9.16 23.32
C ILE A 412 -11.51 10.52 22.86
N TYR A 413 -11.31 10.88 21.59
CA TYR A 413 -11.85 12.14 21.05
C TYR A 413 -13.37 12.17 21.10
N LEU A 414 -14.04 11.05 20.79
CA LEU A 414 -15.49 10.94 20.88
C LEU A 414 -15.99 11.14 22.31
N ILE A 415 -15.35 10.52 23.31
CA ILE A 415 -15.71 10.69 24.72
C ILE A 415 -15.61 12.17 25.11
N VAL A 416 -14.51 12.82 24.74
CA VAL A 416 -14.29 14.25 25.05
C VAL A 416 -15.35 15.12 24.38
N LEU A 417 -15.63 14.91 23.10
CA LEU A 417 -16.63 15.70 22.35
C LEU A 417 -18.05 15.50 22.90
N LEU A 418 -18.40 14.27 23.30
CA LEU A 418 -19.69 13.96 23.92
C LEU A 418 -19.80 14.60 25.31
N GLN A 419 -18.75 14.58 26.13
CA GLN A 419 -18.72 15.27 27.43
C GLN A 419 -18.94 16.78 27.28
N PHE A 420 -18.31 17.42 26.29
CA PHE A 420 -18.55 18.84 26.02
C PHE A 420 -20.01 19.09 25.64
N LYS A 421 -20.60 18.25 24.78
CA LYS A 421 -22.00 18.38 24.38
C LYS A 421 -22.96 18.22 25.57
N LEU A 422 -22.79 17.18 26.38
CA LEU A 422 -23.61 16.95 27.58
C LEU A 422 -23.51 18.11 28.57
N THR A 423 -22.31 18.67 28.76
CA THR A 423 -22.08 19.83 29.60
C THR A 423 -22.83 21.07 29.09
N LEU A 424 -22.81 21.31 27.78
CA LEU A 424 -23.54 22.41 27.14
C LEU A 424 -25.06 22.27 27.28
N ILE A 425 -25.59 21.05 27.09
CA ILE A 425 -27.02 20.76 27.28
C ILE A 425 -27.43 21.02 28.73
N ALA A 426 -26.64 20.55 29.71
CA ALA A 426 -26.91 20.78 31.12
C ALA A 426 -26.91 22.27 31.49
N GLN A 427 -25.96 23.06 30.94
CA GLN A 427 -25.93 24.51 31.12
C GLN A 427 -27.15 25.20 30.51
N ASN A 428 -27.55 24.83 29.29
CA ASN A 428 -28.71 25.41 28.62
C ASN A 428 -30.02 25.12 29.37
N GLN A 429 -30.16 23.91 29.92
CA GLN A 429 -31.30 23.55 30.77
C GLN A 429 -31.32 24.38 32.07
N ALA A 430 -30.16 24.54 32.73
CA ALA A 430 -30.07 25.36 33.95
C ALA A 430 -30.44 26.84 33.71
N ILE A 431 -29.99 27.42 32.59
CA ILE A 431 -30.35 28.79 32.19
C ILE A 431 -31.84 28.89 31.86
N GLY A 432 -32.40 27.89 31.18
CA GLY A 432 -33.84 27.81 30.86
C GLY A 432 -34.71 27.82 32.13
N VAL A 433 -34.34 27.03 33.14
CA VAL A 433 -35.03 27.00 34.43
C VAL A 433 -34.92 28.36 35.15
N GLN A 434 -33.74 28.98 35.20
CA GLN A 434 -33.57 30.30 35.81
C GLN A 434 -34.41 31.39 35.12
N ASN A 435 -34.53 31.34 33.79
CA ASN A 435 -35.35 32.28 33.04
C ASN A 435 -36.86 32.04 33.22
N ALA A 436 -37.29 30.79 33.41
CA ALA A 436 -38.67 30.47 33.75
C ALA A 436 -39.05 30.96 35.16
N VAL A 437 -38.14 30.79 36.13
CA VAL A 437 -38.32 31.29 37.51
C VAL A 437 -38.37 32.82 37.57
N LYS A 438 -37.62 33.54 36.72
CA LYS A 438 -37.67 35.01 36.64
C LYS A 438 -38.93 35.59 35.98
N LYS A 439 -39.71 34.76 35.28
CA LYS A 439 -40.95 35.17 34.60
C LYS A 439 -42.21 34.89 35.42
N MET A 440 -42.11 34.09 36.49
CA MET A 440 -43.10 33.98 37.55
C MET A 440 -42.82 35.03 38.61
#